data_AF-A0AAE0GX83-F1
#
_entry.id   AF-A0AAE0GX83-F1
#
_cell.length_a   1.000
_cell.length_b   1.000
_cell.length_c   1.000
_cell.angle_alpha   90.00
_cell.angle_beta   90.00
_cell.angle_gamma   90.00
#
_symmetry.space_group_name_H-M   'P 1'
#
loop_
_entity.id
_entity.type
_entity.pdbx_description
1 polymer ?
#
loop_
_entity_poly.entity_id
_entity_poly.type
_entity_poly.pdbx_seq_one_letter_code
_entity_poly.pdbx_strand_id
1 'polypeptide(L)'
;MVDGQKEYYVDRILARRVRQVRGKEQVEWKVRWQGLSREHDQWRTRKDLEHGGPLRPLREFEKARLEQEESDRQVAENRRRQRFREVREGQVSLLDLERGGDLEDLLDDDVFPQGPPLPTEYYDEDTDAYVAEVDRFTACIQEGKTIDRPPRILVLFSGTGSVERAFREKYPDAECVTVDSDPRWDATHVESIQEWDEKQYPRGYFDVFWASPPCTEYSSAKTTGIRKLAAADACVKRTLNLLSWFRPRHWFIENPRGHAPYGLQYRAVMGQMPLPLECCYCHYGTGYKKPTNIWTSSPPARSLRCCTTQDPCYAMRRYGQHLWSSQQGTSRGFKKGSGSGAAVYPIPAQLLYELFDGLLF
;
A
#
# COMPACT_ATOMS: atom_id res chain seq x y z
N MET A 1 28.78 33.78 21.57
CA MET A 1 28.84 34.66 20.38
C MET A 1 30.16 34.38 19.70
N VAL A 2 30.13 33.63 18.62
CA VAL A 2 31.19 33.56 17.61
C VAL A 2 30.60 34.18 16.35
N ASP A 3 31.29 35.12 15.73
CA ASP A 3 30.87 35.82 14.49
C ASP A 3 29.49 36.52 14.53
N GLY A 4 29.11 37.11 15.69
CA GLY A 4 27.95 38.01 15.77
C GLY A 4 26.57 37.34 15.62
N GLN A 5 26.50 36.02 15.61
CA GLN A 5 25.23 35.27 15.64
C GLN A 5 24.97 34.70 17.06
N LYS A 6 23.70 34.73 17.51
CA LYS A 6 23.29 34.10 18.77
C LYS A 6 23.45 32.58 18.63
N GLU A 7 24.32 31.97 19.43
CA GLU A 7 24.46 30.53 19.52
C GLU A 7 23.27 29.94 20.28
N TYR A 8 22.60 28.96 19.67
CA TYR A 8 21.55 28.19 20.32
C TYR A 8 22.01 26.75 20.44
N TYR A 9 21.82 26.16 21.62
CA TYR A 9 22.18 24.77 21.87
C TYR A 9 21.04 23.84 21.47
N VAL A 10 21.39 22.73 20.81
CA VAL A 10 20.43 21.68 20.47
C VAL A 10 20.15 20.85 21.71
N ASP A 11 18.88 20.84 22.15
CA ASP A 11 18.40 19.98 23.23
C ASP A 11 18.23 18.55 22.72
N ARG A 12 17.43 18.38 21.66
CA ARG A 12 17.16 17.05 21.06
C ARG A 12 16.79 17.12 19.59
N ILE A 13 17.08 16.04 18.88
CA ILE A 13 16.55 15.80 17.53
C ILE A 13 15.22 15.06 17.66
N LEU A 14 14.19 15.58 16.99
CA LEU A 14 12.82 15.07 17.06
C LEU A 14 12.47 14.18 15.88
N ALA A 15 12.93 14.53 14.68
CA ALA A 15 12.56 13.84 13.45
C ALA A 15 13.61 14.05 12.36
N ARG A 16 13.58 13.20 11.33
CA ARG A 16 14.38 13.32 10.11
C ARG A 16 13.48 13.23 8.88
N ARG A 17 13.74 14.06 7.87
CA ARG A 17 13.08 14.00 6.56
C ARG A 17 14.09 14.11 5.42
N VAL A 18 13.68 13.69 4.23
CA VAL A 18 14.43 13.88 2.99
C VAL A 18 13.57 14.70 2.05
N ARG A 19 14.08 15.83 1.58
CA ARG A 19 13.42 16.69 0.59
C ARG A 19 14.21 16.72 -0.71
N GLN A 20 13.52 16.95 -1.83
CA GLN A 20 14.14 17.21 -3.12
C GLN A 20 14.21 18.72 -3.34
N VAL A 21 15.42 19.29 -3.32
CA VAL A 21 15.65 20.72 -3.54
C VAL A 21 16.54 20.88 -4.76
N ARG A 22 16.03 21.51 -5.83
CA ARG A 22 16.72 21.68 -7.12
C ARG A 22 17.26 20.36 -7.70
N GLY A 23 16.49 19.28 -7.55
CA GLY A 23 16.84 17.94 -8.07
C GLY A 23 17.93 17.19 -7.27
N LYS A 24 18.30 17.69 -6.08
CA LYS A 24 19.20 17.00 -5.15
C LYS A 24 18.46 16.63 -3.87
N GLU A 25 18.76 15.46 -3.34
CA GLU A 25 18.29 15.02 -2.04
C GLU A 25 18.96 15.83 -0.93
N GLN A 26 18.15 16.49 -0.11
CA GLN A 26 18.57 17.23 1.06
C GLN A 26 17.94 16.60 2.28
N VAL A 27 18.78 16.15 3.21
CA VAL A 27 18.34 15.59 4.48
C VAL A 27 18.26 16.71 5.50
N GLU A 28 17.14 16.74 6.23
CA GLU A 28 16.90 17.72 7.29
C GLU A 28 16.44 17.02 8.57
N TRP A 29 16.77 17.60 9.71
CA TRP A 29 16.39 17.13 11.03
C TRP A 29 15.58 18.21 11.74
N LYS A 30 14.49 17.82 12.39
CA LYS A 30 13.69 18.71 13.23
C LYS A 30 14.35 18.81 14.59
N VAL A 31 14.69 20.02 14.98
CA VAL A 31 15.55 20.31 16.12
C VAL A 31 14.76 21.05 17.17
N ARG A 32 14.87 20.58 18.42
CA ARG A 32 14.44 21.30 19.61
C ARG A 32 15.63 22.02 20.21
N TRP A 33 15.45 23.29 20.52
CA TRP A 33 16.48 24.15 21.09
C TRP A 33 16.35 24.21 22.62
N GLN A 34 17.50 24.24 23.29
CA GLN A 34 17.54 24.36 24.75
C GLN A 34 17.00 25.74 25.18
N GLY A 35 16.03 25.73 26.09
CA GLY A 35 15.42 26.95 26.64
C GLY A 35 14.44 27.67 25.71
N LEU A 36 14.10 27.11 24.54
CA LEU A 36 13.04 27.63 23.67
C LEU A 36 11.80 26.73 23.70
N SER A 37 10.63 27.34 23.49
CA SER A 37 9.37 26.61 23.39
C SER A 37 9.28 25.79 22.10
N ARG A 38 8.30 24.89 22.02
CA ARG A 38 8.04 24.03 20.86
C ARG A 38 7.79 24.82 19.56
N GLU A 39 7.35 26.07 19.67
CA GLU A 39 7.08 26.96 18.53
C GLU A 39 8.36 27.31 17.75
N HIS A 40 9.51 27.16 18.38
CA HIS A 40 10.82 27.41 17.77
C HIS A 40 11.47 26.15 17.20
N ASP A 41 10.80 24.99 17.22
CA ASP A 41 11.31 23.76 16.62
C ASP A 41 11.47 23.94 15.10
N GLN A 42 12.70 23.82 14.59
CA GLN A 42 13.01 24.10 13.18
C GLN A 42 13.67 22.93 12.47
N TRP A 43 13.42 22.82 11.17
CA TRP A 43 14.14 21.90 10.30
C TRP A 43 15.49 22.50 9.93
N ARG A 44 16.55 21.75 10.19
CA ARG A 44 17.93 22.16 9.90
C ARG A 44 18.66 21.08 9.13
N THR A 45 19.57 21.51 8.26
CA THR A 45 20.43 20.58 7.53
C THR A 45 21.58 20.13 8.43
N ARG A 46 22.26 19.05 8.04
CA ARG A 46 23.46 18.59 8.77
C ARG A 46 24.52 19.70 8.87
N LYS A 47 24.68 20.47 7.79
CA LYS A 47 25.64 21.58 7.73
C LYS A 47 25.31 22.68 8.73
N ASP A 48 24.03 22.98 8.93
CA ASP A 48 23.59 24.00 9.90
C ASP A 48 23.78 23.52 11.34
N LEU A 49 23.62 22.21 11.56
CA LEU A 49 23.71 21.59 12.87
C LEU A 49 25.17 21.40 13.31
N GLU A 50 26.06 20.98 12.41
CA GLU A 50 27.47 20.75 12.72
C GLU A 50 28.35 22.01 12.63
N HIS A 51 27.74 23.20 12.53
CA HIS A 51 28.44 24.49 12.54
C HIS A 51 28.95 24.79 13.96
N GLY A 52 30.09 24.17 14.32
CA GLY A 52 30.64 24.17 15.67
C GLY A 52 31.21 22.81 16.11
N GLY A 53 31.11 21.79 15.24
CA GLY A 53 31.61 20.44 15.50
C GLY A 53 30.50 19.40 15.58
N PRO A 54 30.84 18.13 15.85
CA PRO A 54 29.87 17.04 15.86
C PRO A 54 28.87 17.19 17.01
N LEU A 55 27.58 17.24 16.68
CA LEU A 55 26.51 17.30 17.66
C LEU A 55 26.17 15.92 18.21
N ARG A 56 26.36 15.76 19.52
CA ARG A 56 26.01 14.53 20.24
C ARG A 56 24.53 14.12 20.06
N PRO A 57 23.52 15.01 20.19
CA PRO A 57 22.12 14.63 20.00
C PRO A 57 21.80 14.09 18.58
N LEU A 58 22.51 14.59 17.56
CA LEU A 58 22.34 14.12 16.18
C LEU A 58 22.92 12.72 16.00
N ARG A 59 24.10 12.46 16.55
CA ARG A 59 24.74 11.13 16.51
C ARG A 59 23.92 10.08 17.24
N GLU A 60 23.42 10.40 18.43
CA GLU A 60 22.58 9.51 19.22
C GLU A 60 21.28 9.17 18.48
N PHE A 61 20.63 10.17 17.85
CA PHE A 61 19.44 9.95 17.03
C PHE A 61 19.72 9.04 15.81
N GLU A 62 20.81 9.27 15.09
CA GLU A 62 21.15 8.44 13.92
C GLU A 62 21.54 7.02 14.29
N LYS A 63 22.25 6.84 15.41
CA LYS A 63 22.59 5.53 15.96
C LYS A 63 21.34 4.76 16.35
N ALA A 64 20.44 5.36 17.14
CA ALA A 64 19.18 4.74 17.55
C ALA A 64 18.31 4.34 16.33
N ARG A 65 18.27 5.17 15.29
CA ARG A 65 17.55 4.85 14.05
C ARG A 65 18.14 3.63 13.34
N LEU A 66 19.46 3.55 13.22
CA LEU A 66 20.13 2.41 12.57
C LEU A 66 19.93 1.12 13.37
N GLU A 67 20.04 1.18 14.69
CA GLU A 67 19.78 0.05 15.59
C GLU A 67 18.33 -0.43 15.49
N GLN A 68 17.36 0.49 15.38
CA GLN A 68 15.95 0.15 15.15
C GLN A 68 15.75 -0.50 13.77
N GLU A 69 16.33 0.04 12.70
CA GLU A 69 16.24 -0.55 11.36
C GLU A 69 16.84 -1.95 11.29
N GLU A 70 17.93 -2.20 12.02
CA GLU A 70 18.56 -3.52 12.13
C GLU A 70 17.71 -4.48 12.96
N SER A 71 17.17 -4.03 14.11
CA SER A 71 16.24 -4.80 14.93
C SER A 71 15.00 -5.22 14.14
N ASP A 72 14.37 -4.29 13.42
CA ASP A 72 13.18 -4.56 12.60
C ASP A 72 13.49 -5.57 11.50
N ARG A 73 14.67 -5.46 10.87
CA ARG A 73 15.16 -6.41 9.87
C ARG A 73 15.36 -7.80 10.48
N GLN A 74 15.94 -7.88 11.66
CA GLN A 74 16.20 -9.15 12.36
C GLN A 74 14.88 -9.83 12.79
N VAL A 75 13.90 -9.06 13.28
CA VAL A 75 12.56 -9.54 13.62
C VAL A 75 11.85 -10.07 12.38
N ALA A 76 11.92 -9.36 11.26
CA ALA A 76 11.35 -9.80 9.99
C ALA A 76 12.00 -11.10 9.48
N GLU A 77 13.33 -11.23 9.59
CA GLU A 77 14.05 -12.45 9.21
C GLU A 77 13.69 -13.63 10.11
N ASN A 78 13.62 -13.43 11.43
CA ASN A 78 13.25 -14.46 12.39
C ASN A 78 11.81 -14.96 12.16
N ARG A 79 10.85 -14.05 11.92
CA ARG A 79 9.47 -14.42 11.56
C ARG A 79 9.41 -15.22 10.27
N ARG A 80 10.24 -14.88 9.27
CA ARG A 80 10.34 -15.64 8.02
C ARG A 80 10.86 -17.06 8.25
N ARG A 81 11.88 -17.23 9.11
CA ARG A 81 12.42 -18.56 9.48
C ARG A 81 11.40 -19.39 10.24
N GLN A 82 10.68 -18.78 11.19
CA GLN A 82 9.65 -19.46 11.98
C GLN A 82 8.48 -19.94 11.09
N ARG A 83 7.96 -19.08 10.20
CA ARG A 83 6.89 -19.48 9.27
C ARG A 83 7.32 -20.55 8.27
N PHE A 84 8.59 -20.55 7.83
CA PHE A 84 9.11 -21.64 7.00
C PHE A 84 9.15 -22.98 7.75
N ARG A 85 9.34 -22.95 9.07
CA ARG A 85 9.30 -24.13 9.95
C ARG A 85 7.87 -24.61 10.16
N GLU A 86 6.95 -23.69 10.44
CA GLU A 86 5.51 -23.97 10.62
C GLU A 86 4.86 -24.51 9.34
N VAL A 87 5.21 -23.99 8.16
CA VAL A 87 4.72 -24.54 6.86
C VAL A 87 5.26 -25.94 6.62
N ARG A 88 6.51 -26.22 7.02
CA ARG A 88 7.11 -27.55 6.89
C ARG A 88 6.50 -28.54 7.89
N GLU A 89 6.18 -28.11 9.10
CA GLU A 89 5.52 -28.93 10.14
C GLU A 89 4.01 -29.11 9.86
N GLY A 90 3.33 -28.09 9.33
CA GLY A 90 1.94 -28.15 8.87
C GLY A 90 1.75 -28.97 7.60
N GLN A 91 2.77 -29.06 6.73
CA GLN A 91 2.77 -30.05 5.63
C GLN A 91 2.90 -31.50 6.14
N VAL A 92 3.46 -31.72 7.33
CA VAL A 92 3.46 -33.04 7.98
C VAL A 92 2.08 -33.34 8.58
N SER A 93 1.37 -32.35 9.14
CA SER A 93 0.04 -32.58 9.74
C SER A 93 -1.11 -32.67 8.73
N LEU A 94 -0.97 -32.12 7.51
CA LEU A 94 -1.99 -32.27 6.46
C LEU A 94 -2.09 -33.70 5.90
N LEU A 95 -1.09 -34.56 6.19
CA LEU A 95 -1.14 -35.99 5.86
C LEU A 95 -1.84 -36.83 6.94
N ASP A 96 -2.18 -36.24 8.11
CA ASP A 96 -2.78 -36.96 9.24
C ASP A 96 -4.28 -36.65 9.47
N LEU A 97 -4.91 -35.81 8.64
CA LEU A 97 -6.33 -35.40 8.79
C LEU A 97 -7.28 -36.03 7.75
N GLU A 98 -7.19 -37.35 7.57
CA GLU A 98 -8.24 -38.18 6.94
C GLU A 98 -9.17 -38.85 7.97
N ARG A 99 -9.25 -38.35 9.22
CA ARG A 99 -10.26 -38.81 10.18
C ARG A 99 -11.02 -37.63 10.75
N GLY A 100 -12.31 -37.60 10.44
CA GLY A 100 -13.24 -36.53 10.77
C GLY A 100 -13.36 -36.23 12.26
N GLY A 101 -13.59 -34.95 12.53
CA GLY A 101 -13.95 -34.38 13.82
C GLY A 101 -14.45 -32.94 13.59
N ASP A 102 -15.54 -32.59 14.29
CA ASP A 102 -16.38 -31.42 14.05
C ASP A 102 -15.70 -30.06 14.32
N LEU A 103 -16.15 -29.04 13.58
CA LEU A 103 -15.57 -27.70 13.48
C LEU A 103 -16.30 -26.70 14.40
N GLU A 104 -16.23 -26.89 15.72
CA GLU A 104 -16.80 -25.94 16.70
C GLU A 104 -15.86 -25.50 17.84
N ASP A 105 -14.61 -25.98 17.90
CA ASP A 105 -13.69 -25.72 19.03
C ASP A 105 -12.45 -24.83 18.70
N LEU A 106 -12.54 -23.86 17.78
CA LEU A 106 -11.38 -23.01 17.39
C LEU A 106 -11.60 -21.49 17.53
N LEU A 107 -12.37 -21.06 18.51
CA LEU A 107 -12.38 -19.67 18.96
C LEU A 107 -11.78 -19.58 20.37
N ASP A 108 -10.46 -19.50 20.44
CA ASP A 108 -9.75 -19.01 21.63
C ASP A 108 -9.40 -17.52 21.41
N ASP A 109 -9.92 -16.69 22.31
CA ASP A 109 -9.97 -15.22 22.25
C ASP A 109 -8.67 -14.48 22.67
N ASP A 110 -7.51 -15.13 22.74
CA ASP A 110 -6.30 -14.54 23.36
C ASP A 110 -5.02 -14.59 22.50
N VAL A 111 -4.94 -13.81 21.41
CA VAL A 111 -3.66 -13.56 20.70
C VAL A 111 -3.45 -12.09 20.32
N PHE A 112 -3.32 -11.21 21.31
CA PHE A 112 -2.60 -9.95 21.15
C PHE A 112 -1.58 -9.78 22.29
N PRO A 113 -0.29 -10.04 22.08
CA PRO A 113 0.71 -9.66 23.06
C PRO A 113 0.85 -8.13 23.06
N GLN A 114 0.42 -7.53 24.17
CA GLN A 114 0.67 -6.13 24.54
C GLN A 114 2.18 -5.91 24.70
N GLY A 115 2.85 -5.52 23.61
CA GLY A 115 4.22 -5.01 23.66
C GLY A 115 4.25 -3.56 24.17
N PRO A 116 5.34 -3.10 24.80
CA PRO A 116 5.42 -1.72 25.28
C PRO A 116 5.33 -0.72 24.10
N PRO A 117 4.60 0.40 24.24
CA PRO A 117 4.34 1.33 23.15
C PRO A 117 5.61 2.02 22.65
N LEU A 118 5.68 2.24 21.34
CA LEU A 118 6.81 2.84 20.65
C LEU A 118 6.93 4.35 20.97
N PRO A 119 8.15 4.93 21.05
CA PRO A 119 8.32 6.37 21.25
C PRO A 119 8.11 7.16 19.95
N THR A 120 6.85 7.33 19.53
CA THR A 120 6.20 8.56 19.04
C THR A 120 4.84 8.17 18.46
N GLU A 121 3.94 7.75 19.34
CA GLU A 121 2.52 7.77 19.04
C GLU A 121 2.01 9.16 19.40
N TYR A 122 1.61 9.90 18.37
CA TYR A 122 0.81 11.09 18.55
C TYR A 122 -0.60 10.59 18.90
N TYR A 123 -0.89 10.46 20.18
CA TYR A 123 -2.25 10.24 20.67
C TYR A 123 -3.00 11.56 20.49
N ASP A 124 -4.02 11.54 19.64
CA ASP A 124 -5.03 12.59 19.57
C ASP A 124 -6.06 12.29 20.66
N GLU A 125 -6.45 13.30 21.43
CA GLU A 125 -7.33 13.20 22.61
C GLU A 125 -8.77 12.78 22.24
N ASP A 126 -9.07 12.63 20.94
CA ASP A 126 -10.40 12.27 20.42
C ASP A 126 -10.62 10.75 20.25
N THR A 127 -9.81 9.94 20.94
CA THR A 127 -9.89 8.46 20.86
C THR A 127 -11.21 7.95 21.46
N ASP A 128 -11.77 8.64 22.45
CA ASP A 128 -13.00 8.23 23.14
C ASP A 128 -14.26 8.41 22.27
N ALA A 129 -14.32 9.45 21.44
CA ALA A 129 -15.41 9.66 20.49
C ALA A 129 -15.40 8.59 19.38
N TYR A 130 -14.20 8.19 18.95
CA TYR A 130 -13.98 7.14 17.94
C TYR A 130 -14.26 5.73 18.47
N VAL A 131 -13.80 5.39 19.68
CA VAL A 131 -14.12 4.09 20.32
C VAL A 131 -15.63 3.96 20.48
N ALA A 132 -16.33 5.03 20.88
CA ALA A 132 -17.79 5.02 20.95
C ALA A 132 -18.49 4.82 19.58
N GLU A 133 -17.89 5.28 18.48
CA GLU A 133 -18.42 5.08 17.13
C GLU A 133 -18.10 3.68 16.58
N VAL A 134 -16.90 3.15 16.88
CA VAL A 134 -16.51 1.76 16.61
C VAL A 134 -17.34 0.78 17.42
N ASP A 135 -17.67 1.07 18.68
CA ASP A 135 -18.54 0.25 19.53
C ASP A 135 -19.98 0.24 19.01
N ARG A 136 -20.52 1.40 18.61
CA ARG A 136 -21.81 1.50 17.91
C ARG A 136 -21.81 0.72 16.58
N PHE A 137 -20.70 0.78 15.86
CA PHE A 137 -20.54 0.11 14.56
C PHE A 137 -20.38 -1.41 14.70
N THR A 138 -19.62 -1.88 15.68
CA THR A 138 -19.46 -3.31 16.00
C THR A 138 -20.78 -3.91 16.48
N ALA A 139 -21.57 -3.15 17.24
CA ALA A 139 -22.94 -3.52 17.58
C ALA A 139 -23.86 -3.62 16.35
N CYS A 140 -23.76 -2.73 15.36
CA CYS A 140 -24.52 -2.83 14.11
C CYS A 140 -24.15 -4.08 13.27
N ILE A 141 -22.87 -4.53 13.31
CA ILE A 141 -22.43 -5.76 12.65
C ILE A 141 -23.02 -7.00 13.32
N GLN A 142 -23.06 -7.03 14.65
CA GLN A 142 -23.70 -8.12 15.40
C GLN A 142 -25.23 -8.18 15.16
N GLU A 143 -25.84 -7.05 14.80
CA GLU A 143 -27.27 -6.94 14.50
C GLU A 143 -27.63 -7.02 13.00
N GLY A 144 -26.65 -7.14 12.10
CA GLY A 144 -26.90 -7.25 10.65
C GLY A 144 -27.49 -5.99 9.99
N LYS A 145 -27.26 -4.80 10.56
CA LYS A 145 -27.82 -3.53 10.03
C LYS A 145 -26.94 -2.97 8.91
N THR A 146 -27.55 -2.75 7.73
CA THR A 146 -26.96 -2.05 6.58
C THR A 146 -26.88 -0.54 6.83
N ILE A 147 -25.83 0.14 6.34
CA ILE A 147 -25.78 1.60 6.39
C ILE A 147 -26.81 2.20 5.42
N ASP A 148 -27.65 3.12 5.89
CA ASP A 148 -28.72 3.79 5.12
C ASP A 148 -28.22 4.93 4.20
N ARG A 149 -26.95 4.86 3.76
CA ARG A 149 -26.34 5.87 2.89
C ARG A 149 -25.63 5.22 1.71
N PRO A 150 -25.45 5.93 0.59
CA PRO A 150 -24.71 5.38 -0.54
C PRO A 150 -23.26 5.00 -0.17
N PRO A 151 -22.72 3.91 -0.73
CA PRO A 151 -21.33 3.52 -0.52
C PRO A 151 -20.36 4.58 -1.06
N ARG A 152 -19.24 4.75 -0.36
CA ARG A 152 -18.19 5.72 -0.72
C ARG A 152 -16.88 5.03 -1.01
N ILE A 153 -16.30 5.32 -2.17
CA ILE A 153 -15.00 4.80 -2.59
C ILE A 153 -13.97 5.91 -2.77
N LEU A 154 -12.77 5.72 -2.19
CA LEU A 154 -11.57 6.47 -2.51
C LEU A 154 -10.74 5.69 -3.53
N VAL A 155 -10.43 6.29 -4.68
CA VAL A 155 -9.56 5.70 -5.70
C VAL A 155 -8.30 6.53 -5.88
N LEU A 156 -7.16 5.99 -5.44
CA LEU A 156 -5.85 6.58 -5.66
C LEU A 156 -5.25 6.09 -6.97
N PHE A 157 -4.62 7.00 -7.71
CA PHE A 157 -4.05 6.75 -9.04
C PHE A 157 -5.13 6.30 -10.03
N SER A 158 -6.24 7.04 -10.08
CA SER A 158 -7.45 6.68 -10.81
C SER A 158 -7.24 6.50 -12.31
N GLY A 159 -6.30 7.23 -12.90
CA GLY A 159 -6.01 7.18 -14.34
C GLY A 159 -7.28 7.23 -15.18
N THR A 160 -7.51 6.22 -16.03
CA THR A 160 -8.62 6.19 -17.00
C THR A 160 -10.04 6.02 -16.40
N GLY A 161 -10.18 5.93 -15.08
CA GLY A 161 -11.50 5.84 -14.44
C GLY A 161 -12.18 4.46 -14.49
N SER A 162 -11.40 3.37 -14.65
CA SER A 162 -11.98 2.03 -14.81
C SER A 162 -12.62 1.49 -13.54
N VAL A 163 -12.06 1.83 -12.37
CA VAL A 163 -12.51 1.33 -11.05
C VAL A 163 -13.85 1.96 -10.70
N GLU A 164 -13.94 3.27 -10.85
CA GLU A 164 -15.10 4.12 -10.56
C GLU A 164 -16.27 3.78 -11.46
N ARG A 165 -16.00 3.52 -12.75
CA ARG A 165 -17.04 3.06 -13.68
C ARG A 165 -17.62 1.72 -13.23
N ALA A 166 -16.78 0.73 -12.96
CA ALA A 166 -17.26 -0.57 -12.49
C ALA A 166 -17.95 -0.50 -11.12
N PHE A 167 -17.47 0.36 -10.22
CA PHE A 167 -18.07 0.55 -8.90
C PHE A 167 -19.46 1.17 -9.01
N ARG A 168 -19.63 2.23 -9.83
CA ARG A 168 -20.94 2.85 -10.08
C ARG A 168 -21.89 1.95 -10.87
N GLU A 169 -21.38 1.12 -11.78
CA GLU A 169 -22.20 0.10 -12.45
C GLU A 169 -22.81 -0.90 -11.46
N LYS A 170 -22.08 -1.24 -10.39
CA LYS A 170 -22.57 -2.16 -9.34
C LYS A 170 -23.38 -1.44 -8.26
N TYR A 171 -22.99 -0.21 -7.90
CA TYR A 171 -23.62 0.63 -6.88
C TYR A 171 -23.95 2.01 -7.49
N PRO A 172 -25.12 2.16 -8.15
CA PRO A 172 -25.44 3.35 -8.94
C PRO A 172 -25.37 4.68 -8.18
N ASP A 173 -25.73 4.68 -6.90
CA ASP A 173 -25.74 5.88 -6.06
C ASP A 173 -24.39 6.17 -5.37
N ALA A 174 -23.37 5.34 -5.61
CA ALA A 174 -22.09 5.44 -4.93
C ALA A 174 -21.37 6.77 -5.19
N GLU A 175 -20.79 7.32 -4.12
CA GLU A 175 -19.89 8.47 -4.21
C GLU A 175 -18.47 7.97 -4.50
N CYS A 176 -17.83 8.51 -5.54
CA CYS A 176 -16.42 8.21 -5.82
C CYS A 176 -15.58 9.47 -5.67
N VAL A 177 -14.58 9.41 -4.81
CA VAL A 177 -13.51 10.42 -4.69
C VAL A 177 -12.25 9.86 -5.32
N THR A 178 -11.67 10.60 -6.25
CA THR A 178 -10.50 10.15 -7.02
C THR A 178 -9.33 11.10 -6.84
N VAL A 179 -8.12 10.56 -6.75
CA VAL A 179 -6.88 11.34 -6.61
C VAL A 179 -5.89 10.88 -7.67
N ASP A 180 -5.50 11.80 -8.56
CA ASP A 180 -4.49 11.54 -9.57
C ASP A 180 -3.70 12.81 -9.89
N SER A 181 -2.40 12.67 -10.11
CA SER A 181 -1.52 13.79 -10.47
C SER A 181 -1.65 14.22 -11.94
N ASP A 182 -2.27 13.39 -12.78
CA ASP A 182 -2.42 13.64 -14.21
C ASP A 182 -3.74 14.37 -14.50
N PRO A 183 -3.70 15.65 -14.92
CA PRO A 183 -4.90 16.45 -15.14
C PRO A 183 -5.77 15.97 -16.31
N ARG A 184 -5.28 15.03 -17.13
CA ARG A 184 -6.01 14.55 -18.32
C ARG A 184 -7.28 13.79 -17.99
N TRP A 185 -7.41 13.29 -16.77
CA TRP A 185 -8.47 12.34 -16.39
C TRP A 185 -9.50 12.91 -15.42
N ASP A 186 -9.46 14.22 -15.17
CA ASP A 186 -10.47 14.96 -14.39
C ASP A 186 -10.79 14.29 -13.03
N ALA A 187 -9.74 13.98 -12.27
CA ALA A 187 -9.89 13.43 -10.92
C ALA A 187 -10.52 14.46 -9.98
N THR A 188 -11.20 14.01 -8.92
CA THR A 188 -11.76 14.89 -7.88
C THR A 188 -10.67 15.79 -7.29
N HIS A 189 -9.49 15.21 -7.05
CA HIS A 189 -8.29 15.91 -6.60
C HIS A 189 -7.17 15.68 -7.62
N VAL A 190 -6.84 16.72 -8.38
CA VAL A 190 -5.79 16.68 -9.40
C VAL A 190 -4.44 17.08 -8.78
N GLU A 191 -3.86 16.16 -8.02
CA GLU A 191 -2.59 16.38 -7.33
C GLU A 191 -1.87 15.08 -6.97
N SER A 192 -0.62 15.21 -6.54
CA SER A 192 0.16 14.09 -6.03
C SER A 192 -0.34 13.66 -4.66
N ILE A 193 -0.49 12.35 -4.43
CA ILE A 193 -0.83 11.83 -3.09
C ILE A 193 0.19 12.19 -2.01
N GLN A 194 1.40 12.64 -2.39
CA GLN A 194 2.41 13.12 -1.45
C GLN A 194 2.06 14.48 -0.85
N GLU A 195 1.29 15.30 -1.57
CA GLU A 195 0.89 16.65 -1.17
C GLU A 195 -0.58 16.72 -0.77
N TRP A 196 -1.40 15.77 -1.22
CA TRP A 196 -2.83 15.71 -0.92
C TRP A 196 -3.10 15.65 0.57
N ASP A 197 -3.91 16.60 1.06
CA ASP A 197 -4.31 16.68 2.46
C ASP A 197 -5.48 15.73 2.75
N GLU A 198 -5.16 14.61 3.41
CA GLU A 198 -6.12 13.60 3.82
C GLU A 198 -7.15 14.09 4.84
N LYS A 199 -6.90 15.23 5.51
CA LYS A 199 -7.78 15.79 6.55
C LYS A 199 -9.02 16.48 6.01
N GLN A 200 -9.10 16.68 4.69
CA GLN A 200 -10.31 17.16 4.03
C GLN A 200 -11.50 16.20 4.18
N TYR A 201 -11.21 14.94 4.52
CA TYR A 201 -12.21 13.91 4.81
C TYR A 201 -11.98 13.35 6.22
N PRO A 202 -13.03 13.12 7.01
CA PRO A 202 -12.89 12.52 8.33
C PRO A 202 -12.39 11.08 8.24
N ARG A 203 -11.81 10.58 9.33
CA ARG A 203 -11.46 9.16 9.44
C ARG A 203 -12.73 8.31 9.33
N GLY A 204 -12.65 7.14 8.70
CA GLY A 204 -13.82 6.28 8.46
C GLY A 204 -14.81 6.81 7.41
N TYR A 205 -14.50 7.90 6.70
CA TYR A 205 -15.40 8.45 5.68
C TYR A 205 -15.65 7.51 4.49
N PHE A 206 -14.64 6.75 4.09
CA PHE A 206 -14.68 5.87 2.92
C PHE A 206 -14.96 4.42 3.33
N ASP A 207 -15.90 3.78 2.66
CA ASP A 207 -16.21 2.37 2.88
C ASP A 207 -15.24 1.46 2.10
N VAL A 208 -14.83 1.93 0.92
CA VAL A 208 -13.91 1.24 0.01
C VAL A 208 -12.70 2.11 -0.29
N PHE A 209 -11.52 1.52 -0.28
CA PHE A 209 -10.28 2.15 -0.72
C PHE A 209 -9.65 1.32 -1.84
N TRP A 210 -9.38 1.96 -2.97
CA TRP A 210 -8.66 1.36 -4.07
C TRP A 210 -7.37 2.14 -4.32
N ALA A 211 -6.27 1.44 -4.54
CA ALA A 211 -5.05 2.04 -5.06
C ALA A 211 -4.41 1.20 -6.16
N SER A 212 -3.98 1.85 -7.24
CA SER A 212 -3.13 1.25 -8.28
C SER A 212 -1.81 2.02 -8.41
N PRO A 213 -0.87 1.92 -7.43
CA PRO A 213 0.37 2.70 -7.45
C PRO A 213 1.17 2.53 -8.74
N PRO A 214 1.90 3.56 -9.21
CA PRO A 214 2.66 3.52 -10.45
C PRO A 214 3.57 2.29 -10.55
N CYS A 215 3.33 1.44 -11.55
CA CYS A 215 4.00 0.15 -11.67
C CYS A 215 5.34 0.19 -12.44
N THR A 216 5.72 1.32 -13.04
CA THR A 216 6.88 1.45 -13.93
C THR A 216 8.16 0.89 -13.32
N GLU A 217 8.41 1.19 -12.05
CA GLU A 217 9.64 0.79 -11.34
C GLU A 217 9.61 -0.66 -10.84
N TYR A 218 8.43 -1.27 -10.75
CA TYR A 218 8.21 -2.65 -10.30
C TYR A 218 8.02 -3.64 -11.46
N SER A 219 7.62 -3.13 -12.62
CA SER A 219 7.22 -3.94 -13.77
C SER A 219 8.41 -4.68 -14.38
N SER A 220 8.16 -5.95 -14.73
CA SER A 220 9.08 -6.77 -15.51
C SER A 220 9.32 -6.24 -16.93
N ALA A 221 8.44 -5.38 -17.43
CA ALA A 221 8.58 -4.76 -18.75
C ALA A 221 9.68 -3.69 -18.81
N LYS A 222 10.11 -3.14 -17.66
CA LYS A 222 11.23 -2.21 -17.60
C LYS A 222 12.55 -2.98 -17.71
N THR A 223 13.04 -3.16 -18.93
CA THR A 223 14.28 -3.92 -19.22
C THR A 223 15.52 -3.04 -19.32
N THR A 224 15.36 -1.72 -19.40
CA THR A 224 16.44 -0.75 -19.55
C THR A 224 16.33 0.38 -18.51
N GLY A 225 17.48 1.02 -18.24
CA GLY A 225 17.59 2.13 -17.30
C GLY A 225 17.62 1.72 -15.83
N ILE A 226 18.04 2.66 -14.99
CA ILE A 226 18.11 2.46 -13.53
C ILE A 226 16.68 2.50 -12.96
N ARG A 227 16.38 1.56 -12.07
CA ARG A 227 15.10 1.55 -11.34
C ARG A 227 15.16 2.51 -10.15
N LYS A 228 14.20 3.42 -10.07
CA LYS A 228 14.07 4.43 -8.99
C LYS A 228 13.22 3.89 -7.84
N LEU A 229 13.64 2.74 -7.29
CA LEU A 229 12.84 1.99 -6.31
C LEU A 229 12.58 2.76 -5.02
N ALA A 230 13.53 3.56 -4.52
CA ALA A 230 13.32 4.33 -3.30
C ALA A 230 12.15 5.34 -3.42
N ALA A 231 12.06 6.03 -4.55
CA ALA A 231 10.96 6.96 -4.81
C ALA A 231 9.63 6.23 -5.03
N ALA A 232 9.66 5.09 -5.73
CA ALA A 232 8.48 4.25 -5.90
C ALA A 232 7.98 3.69 -4.56
N ASP A 233 8.89 3.18 -3.71
CA ASP A 233 8.58 2.63 -2.39
C ASP A 233 8.02 3.74 -1.47
N ALA A 234 8.54 4.97 -1.57
CA ALA A 234 8.01 6.12 -0.83
C ALA A 234 6.57 6.49 -1.26
N CYS A 235 6.24 6.35 -2.55
CA CYS A 235 4.88 6.51 -3.05
C CYS A 235 3.93 5.46 -2.46
N VAL A 236 4.34 4.19 -2.48
CA VAL A 236 3.55 3.10 -1.86
C VAL A 236 3.43 3.30 -0.35
N LYS A 237 4.49 3.73 0.34
CA LYS A 237 4.44 4.03 1.77
C LYS A 237 3.38 5.10 2.07
N ARG A 238 3.31 6.16 1.26
CA ARG A 238 2.25 7.17 1.39
C ARG A 238 0.86 6.58 1.16
N THR A 239 0.69 5.72 0.16
CA THR A 239 -0.57 4.96 -0.05
C THR A 239 -0.98 4.17 1.20
N LEU A 240 -0.04 3.46 1.83
CA LEU A 240 -0.32 2.69 3.05
C LEU A 240 -0.63 3.59 4.25
N ASN A 241 0.01 4.75 4.35
CA ASN A 241 -0.33 5.75 5.38
C ASN A 241 -1.76 6.27 5.21
N LEU A 242 -2.19 6.56 3.97
CA LEU A 242 -3.56 6.97 3.67
C LEU A 242 -4.57 5.87 3.98
N LEU A 243 -4.26 4.62 3.63
CA LEU A 243 -5.06 3.45 4.01
C LEU A 243 -5.22 3.36 5.53
N SER A 244 -4.12 3.53 6.27
CA SER A 244 -4.13 3.52 7.74
C SER A 244 -4.86 4.72 8.36
N TRP A 245 -4.90 5.87 7.68
CA TRP A 245 -5.64 7.05 8.14
C TRP A 245 -7.15 6.87 7.98
N PHE A 246 -7.58 6.44 6.79
CA PHE A 246 -9.01 6.31 6.49
C PHE A 246 -9.65 5.07 7.10
N ARG A 247 -8.87 4.00 7.32
CA ARG A 247 -9.33 2.71 7.88
C ARG A 247 -10.65 2.21 7.26
N PRO A 248 -10.70 2.09 5.92
CA PRO A 248 -11.89 1.63 5.21
C PRO A 248 -12.20 0.18 5.57
N ARG A 249 -13.48 -0.19 5.48
CA ARG A 249 -13.93 -1.59 5.67
C ARG A 249 -13.32 -2.51 4.62
N HIS A 250 -13.34 -2.05 3.37
CA HIS A 250 -12.82 -2.79 2.23
C HIS A 250 -11.66 -2.05 1.60
N TRP A 251 -10.56 -2.73 1.31
CA TRP A 251 -9.46 -2.11 0.57
C TRP A 251 -8.83 -3.05 -0.45
N PHE A 252 -8.30 -2.46 -1.51
CA PHE A 252 -7.65 -3.14 -2.62
C PHE A 252 -6.41 -2.35 -3.05
N ILE A 253 -5.29 -3.05 -3.24
CA ILE A 253 -4.09 -2.52 -3.88
C ILE A 253 -3.76 -3.40 -5.07
N GLU A 254 -3.69 -2.83 -6.27
CA GLU A 254 -3.35 -3.54 -7.50
C GLU A 254 -1.95 -3.17 -7.99
N ASN A 255 -1.18 -4.19 -8.37
CA ASN A 255 0.05 -3.96 -9.12
C ASN A 255 0.38 -5.18 -10.00
N PRO A 256 0.98 -5.00 -11.18
CA PRO A 256 1.48 -6.11 -11.99
C PRO A 256 2.42 -7.03 -11.21
N ARG A 257 2.36 -8.33 -11.51
CA ARG A 257 3.28 -9.31 -10.96
C ARG A 257 4.69 -9.06 -11.52
N GLY A 258 5.51 -8.38 -10.74
CA GLY A 258 6.93 -8.17 -11.02
C GLY A 258 7.79 -9.40 -10.68
N HIS A 259 9.07 -9.33 -11.01
CA HIS A 259 10.06 -10.36 -10.68
C HIS A 259 10.98 -9.90 -9.54
N ALA A 260 11.53 -10.85 -8.78
CA ALA A 260 12.47 -10.52 -7.73
C ALA A 260 13.76 -9.91 -8.32
N PRO A 261 14.39 -8.92 -7.66
CA PRO A 261 13.98 -8.28 -6.39
C PRO A 261 13.11 -7.02 -6.57
N TYR A 262 12.62 -6.75 -7.79
CA TYR A 262 12.02 -5.47 -8.14
C TYR A 262 10.50 -5.41 -7.97
N GLY A 263 9.78 -6.49 -8.23
CA GLY A 263 8.32 -6.49 -8.15
C GLY A 263 7.82 -6.05 -6.78
N LEU A 264 6.68 -5.34 -6.75
CA LEU A 264 6.14 -4.73 -5.53
C LEU A 264 5.99 -5.75 -4.38
N GLN A 265 5.59 -6.98 -4.69
CA GLN A 265 5.50 -8.10 -3.75
C GLN A 265 6.80 -8.49 -3.04
N TYR A 266 7.96 -8.12 -3.59
CA TYR A 266 9.28 -8.39 -3.02
C TYR A 266 9.86 -7.18 -2.27
N ARG A 267 9.14 -6.05 -2.23
CA ARG A 267 9.61 -4.82 -1.58
C ARG A 267 9.30 -4.85 -0.09
N ALA A 268 10.23 -4.37 0.73
CA ALA A 268 10.06 -4.31 2.18
C ALA A 268 8.86 -3.45 2.62
N VAL A 269 8.47 -2.44 1.82
CA VAL A 269 7.31 -1.58 2.10
C VAL A 269 5.99 -2.38 2.18
N MET A 270 5.91 -3.54 1.52
CA MET A 270 4.74 -4.43 1.57
C MET A 270 4.86 -5.50 2.67
N GLY A 271 5.90 -5.47 3.51
CA GLY A 271 6.23 -6.56 4.44
C GLY A 271 5.18 -6.86 5.51
N GLN A 272 4.28 -5.91 5.79
CA GLN A 272 3.17 -6.08 6.74
C GLN A 272 1.82 -6.41 6.05
N MET A 273 1.78 -6.40 4.72
CA MET A 273 0.57 -6.69 3.96
C MET A 273 0.32 -8.20 3.88
N PRO A 274 -0.94 -8.65 3.71
CA PRO A 274 -1.23 -10.05 3.43
C PRO A 274 -0.55 -10.50 2.13
N LEU A 275 -0.50 -11.82 1.91
CA LEU A 275 -0.06 -12.34 0.62
C LEU A 275 -1.05 -11.88 -0.47
N PRO A 276 -0.55 -11.43 -1.65
CA PRO A 276 -1.43 -11.00 -2.72
C PRO A 276 -2.16 -12.20 -3.32
N LEU A 277 -3.39 -11.96 -3.76
CA LEU A 277 -4.07 -12.82 -4.73
C LEU A 277 -3.46 -12.58 -6.11
N GLU A 278 -3.13 -13.65 -6.85
CA GLU A 278 -2.67 -13.53 -8.23
C GLU A 278 -3.83 -13.69 -9.22
N CYS A 279 -3.84 -12.86 -10.25
CA CYS A 279 -4.75 -12.99 -11.38
C CYS A 279 -4.04 -12.73 -12.72
N CYS A 280 -4.65 -13.12 -13.83
CA CYS A 280 -4.20 -12.75 -15.16
C CYS A 280 -5.35 -12.07 -15.93
N TYR A 281 -5.15 -10.82 -16.36
CA TYR A 281 -6.21 -10.04 -17.03
C TYR A 281 -6.83 -10.74 -18.25
N CYS A 282 -6.12 -11.65 -18.91
CA CYS A 282 -6.64 -12.39 -20.05
C CYS A 282 -7.77 -13.37 -19.71
N HIS A 283 -7.95 -13.74 -18.45
CA HIS A 283 -9.14 -14.46 -17.96
C HIS A 283 -10.36 -13.55 -17.77
N TYR A 284 -10.16 -12.23 -17.86
CA TYR A 284 -11.15 -11.19 -17.56
C TYR A 284 -11.45 -10.30 -18.77
N GLY A 285 -11.16 -10.80 -19.97
CA GLY A 285 -11.55 -10.14 -21.23
C GLY A 285 -10.43 -9.45 -22.00
N THR A 286 -9.18 -9.40 -21.48
CA THR A 286 -8.08 -8.81 -22.26
C THR A 286 -7.51 -9.79 -23.29
N GLY A 287 -7.16 -9.28 -24.48
CA GLY A 287 -6.49 -10.08 -25.51
C GLY A 287 -5.01 -10.38 -25.22
N TYR A 288 -4.43 -9.79 -24.17
CA TYR A 288 -3.05 -9.98 -23.74
C TYR A 288 -2.99 -10.54 -22.31
N LYS A 289 -1.94 -11.30 -21.99
CA LYS A 289 -1.67 -11.74 -20.61
C LYS A 289 -1.00 -10.61 -19.83
N LYS A 290 -1.61 -10.20 -18.73
CA LYS A 290 -0.99 -9.34 -17.72
C LYS A 290 -1.17 -10.01 -16.36
N PRO A 291 -0.15 -10.73 -15.85
CA PRO A 291 -0.17 -11.26 -14.50
C PRO A 291 -0.13 -10.09 -13.50
N THR A 292 -1.02 -10.12 -12.53
CA THR A 292 -1.28 -9.02 -11.61
C THR A 292 -1.51 -9.56 -10.20
N ASN A 293 -1.07 -8.80 -9.21
CA ASN A 293 -1.26 -9.05 -7.79
C ASN A 293 -2.31 -8.09 -7.24
N ILE A 294 -3.22 -8.61 -6.44
CA ILE A 294 -4.24 -7.87 -5.71
C ILE A 294 -4.03 -8.14 -4.22
N TRP A 295 -3.66 -7.12 -3.45
CA TRP A 295 -3.73 -7.16 -1.99
C TRP A 295 -5.09 -6.65 -1.56
N THR A 296 -5.76 -7.32 -0.63
CA THR A 296 -7.09 -6.89 -0.17
C THR A 296 -7.41 -7.39 1.24
N SER A 297 -8.30 -6.67 1.95
CA SER A 297 -9.01 -7.19 3.13
C SER A 297 -10.24 -8.02 2.79
N SER A 298 -10.66 -8.02 1.52
CA SER A 298 -11.96 -8.52 1.06
C SER A 298 -11.74 -9.49 -0.10
N PRO A 299 -11.12 -10.65 0.16
CA PRO A 299 -10.92 -11.64 -0.89
C PRO A 299 -12.27 -12.11 -1.45
N PRO A 300 -12.42 -12.24 -2.78
CA PRO A 300 -13.64 -12.76 -3.37
C PRO A 300 -13.88 -14.21 -2.96
N ALA A 301 -15.14 -14.63 -2.93
CA ALA A 301 -15.53 -16.00 -2.56
C ALA A 301 -14.91 -17.08 -3.46
N ARG A 302 -14.57 -16.73 -4.71
CA ARG A 302 -13.87 -17.59 -5.66
C ARG A 302 -12.46 -17.10 -5.88
N SER A 303 -11.50 -18.02 -5.95
CA SER A 303 -10.11 -17.68 -6.25
C SER A 303 -9.99 -16.96 -7.60
N LEU A 304 -9.20 -15.90 -7.64
CA LEU A 304 -8.89 -15.20 -8.88
C LEU A 304 -8.15 -16.14 -9.85
N ARG A 305 -8.43 -15.96 -11.14
CA ARG A 305 -7.93 -16.86 -12.19
C ARG A 305 -6.61 -16.39 -12.76
N CYS A 306 -5.67 -17.32 -12.86
CA CYS A 306 -4.38 -17.12 -13.50
C CYS A 306 -4.26 -18.00 -14.74
N CYS A 307 -3.83 -17.40 -15.85
CA CYS A 307 -3.68 -18.14 -17.11
C CYS A 307 -2.43 -19.02 -17.02
N THR A 308 -2.62 -20.34 -17.00
CA THR A 308 -1.57 -21.35 -16.94
C THR A 308 -1.74 -22.35 -18.10
N THR A 309 -0.87 -23.35 -18.20
CA THR A 309 -1.03 -24.42 -19.18
C THR A 309 -2.23 -25.31 -18.85
N GLN A 310 -2.51 -25.49 -17.56
CA GLN A 310 -3.63 -26.30 -17.03
C GLN A 310 -4.95 -25.53 -17.05
N ASP A 311 -4.91 -24.22 -16.81
CA ASP A 311 -6.06 -23.32 -16.91
C ASP A 311 -5.78 -22.15 -17.90
N PRO A 312 -5.78 -22.44 -19.21
CA PRO A 312 -5.53 -21.43 -20.24
C PRO A 312 -6.74 -20.51 -20.42
N CYS A 313 -6.53 -19.20 -20.63
CA CYS A 313 -7.62 -18.29 -20.97
C CYS A 313 -8.25 -18.58 -22.34
N TYR A 314 -9.37 -17.92 -22.66
CA TYR A 314 -10.08 -18.10 -23.94
C TYR A 314 -9.17 -18.00 -25.16
N ALA A 315 -8.30 -16.98 -25.23
CA ALA A 315 -7.39 -16.80 -26.36
C ALA A 315 -6.38 -17.94 -26.50
N MET A 316 -5.80 -18.41 -25.38
CA MET A 316 -4.90 -19.56 -25.37
C MET A 316 -5.60 -20.85 -25.80
N ARG A 317 -6.83 -21.10 -25.32
CA ARG A 317 -7.63 -22.26 -25.73
C ARG A 317 -7.98 -22.24 -27.21
N ARG A 318 -8.39 -21.08 -27.73
CA ARG A 318 -8.93 -20.95 -29.09
C ARG A 318 -7.85 -20.86 -30.16
N TYR A 319 -6.74 -20.19 -29.86
CA TYR A 319 -5.70 -19.82 -30.85
C TYR A 319 -4.31 -20.36 -30.51
N GLY A 320 -4.12 -21.02 -29.35
CA GLY A 320 -2.80 -21.45 -28.87
C GLY A 320 -1.90 -20.29 -28.40
N GLN A 321 -2.38 -19.05 -28.48
CA GLN A 321 -1.63 -17.86 -28.09
C GLN A 321 -2.54 -16.68 -27.72
N HIS A 322 -2.03 -15.79 -26.86
CA HIS A 322 -2.62 -14.47 -26.66
C HIS A 322 -2.56 -13.63 -27.95
N LEU A 323 -3.60 -12.81 -28.17
CA LEU A 323 -3.77 -12.00 -29.38
C LEU A 323 -2.74 -10.87 -29.47
N TRP A 324 -2.36 -10.32 -28.31
CA TRP A 324 -1.40 -9.20 -28.21
C TRP A 324 -0.44 -9.44 -27.05
N SER A 325 0.69 -8.73 -27.05
CA SER A 325 1.53 -8.59 -25.86
C SER A 325 1.07 -7.38 -25.04
N SER A 326 1.26 -7.42 -23.72
CA SER A 326 1.01 -6.28 -22.83
C SER A 326 2.15 -5.24 -22.86
N GLN A 327 3.04 -5.33 -23.84
CA GLN A 327 4.20 -4.46 -24.01
C GLN A 327 3.93 -3.41 -25.09
N GLN A 328 4.67 -2.30 -25.04
CA GLN A 328 4.50 -1.24 -26.02
C GLN A 328 4.97 -1.64 -27.43
N GLY A 329 6.00 -2.49 -27.50
CA GLY A 329 6.59 -2.98 -28.74
C GLY A 329 6.22 -4.42 -29.08
N THR A 330 6.60 -4.84 -30.27
CA THR A 330 6.56 -6.25 -30.68
C THR A 330 7.45 -7.08 -29.76
N SER A 331 6.87 -8.12 -29.17
CA SER A 331 7.65 -9.06 -28.34
C SER A 331 8.35 -10.11 -29.21
N ARG A 332 9.27 -10.90 -28.63
CA ARG A 332 9.89 -12.06 -29.30
C ARG A 332 8.82 -12.91 -30.01
N GLY A 333 9.02 -13.17 -31.31
CA GLY A 333 8.10 -13.94 -32.16
C GLY A 333 7.08 -13.11 -32.95
N PHE A 334 7.35 -11.84 -33.27
CA PHE A 334 6.50 -10.95 -34.11
C PHE A 334 5.08 -10.68 -33.57
N LYS A 335 4.80 -10.98 -32.29
CA LYS A 335 3.51 -10.64 -31.68
C LYS A 335 3.36 -9.13 -31.54
N LYS A 336 2.29 -8.59 -32.13
CA LYS A 336 1.98 -7.16 -32.07
C LYS A 336 1.76 -6.74 -30.61
N GLY A 337 2.45 -5.68 -30.18
CA GLY A 337 2.22 -5.06 -28.88
C GLY A 337 0.85 -4.41 -28.81
N SER A 338 0.37 -4.16 -27.59
CA SER A 338 -0.90 -3.47 -27.32
C SER A 338 -0.89 -1.98 -27.71
N GLY A 339 0.23 -1.45 -28.22
CA GLY A 339 0.39 -0.03 -28.55
C GLY A 339 0.97 0.76 -27.39
N SER A 340 0.38 1.89 -27.01
CA SER A 340 0.91 2.69 -25.89
C SER A 340 0.66 2.02 -24.53
N GLY A 341 1.43 2.41 -23.50
CA GLY A 341 1.22 1.91 -22.12
C GLY A 341 -0.20 2.19 -21.59
N ALA A 342 -0.83 3.28 -22.05
CA ALA A 342 -2.20 3.62 -21.70
C ALA A 342 -3.23 2.56 -22.11
N ALA A 343 -2.96 1.78 -23.18
CA ALA A 343 -3.85 0.70 -23.61
C ALA A 343 -3.87 -0.52 -22.67
N VAL A 344 -2.93 -0.58 -21.71
CA VAL A 344 -2.81 -1.70 -20.75
C VAL A 344 -2.97 -1.29 -19.29
N TYR A 345 -3.32 -0.03 -19.04
CA TYR A 345 -3.62 0.49 -17.71
C TYR A 345 -5.02 0.14 -17.22
N PRO A 346 -6.08 0.18 -18.05
CA PRO A 346 -7.42 -0.13 -17.57
C PRO A 346 -7.49 -1.53 -16.93
N ILE A 347 -8.10 -1.59 -15.74
CA ILE A 347 -8.38 -2.85 -15.06
C ILE A 347 -9.63 -3.46 -15.73
N PRO A 348 -9.65 -4.77 -16.06
CA PRO A 348 -10.77 -5.37 -16.75
C PRO A 348 -12.05 -5.32 -15.91
N ALA A 349 -13.17 -4.91 -16.51
CA ALA A 349 -14.44 -4.75 -15.81
C ALA A 349 -14.91 -6.05 -15.14
N GLN A 350 -14.70 -7.21 -15.78
CA GLN A 350 -15.05 -8.51 -15.18
C GLN A 350 -14.25 -8.81 -13.90
N LEU A 351 -12.98 -8.41 -13.84
CA LEU A 351 -12.18 -8.56 -12.62
C LEU A 351 -12.71 -7.65 -11.51
N LEU A 352 -13.03 -6.40 -11.82
CA LEU A 352 -13.59 -5.45 -10.86
C LEU A 352 -14.95 -5.91 -10.34
N TYR A 353 -15.82 -6.44 -11.22
CA TYR A 353 -17.10 -6.98 -10.81
C TYR A 353 -16.96 -8.14 -9.82
N GLU A 354 -16.03 -9.08 -10.07
CA GLU A 354 -15.73 -10.17 -9.14
C GLU A 354 -15.15 -9.67 -7.81
N LEU A 355 -14.28 -8.65 -7.82
CA LEU A 355 -13.68 -8.08 -6.60
C LEU A 355 -14.66 -7.28 -5.75
N PHE A 356 -15.64 -6.63 -6.38
CA PHE A 356 -16.68 -5.88 -5.67
C PHE A 356 -17.87 -6.74 -5.27
N ASP A 357 -17.91 -7.99 -5.70
CA ASP A 357 -18.98 -8.91 -5.35
C ASP A 357 -18.95 -9.30 -3.87
N GLY A 358 -20.09 -9.20 -3.20
CA GLY A 358 -20.20 -9.52 -1.78
C GLY A 358 -19.58 -8.49 -0.82
N LEU A 359 -19.22 -7.29 -1.29
CA LEU A 359 -18.90 -6.19 -0.36
C LEU A 359 -20.14 -5.82 0.46
N LEU A 360 -19.93 -5.54 1.74
CA LEU A 360 -20.97 -5.23 2.71
C LEU A 360 -20.69 -3.85 3.28
N PHE A 361 -21.68 -2.97 3.28
CA PHE A 361 -21.53 -1.58 3.72
C PHE A 361 -22.16 -1.37 5.09
#